data_AF-A0A183LT62-F1
#
_entry.id   AF-A0A183LT62-F1
#
_cell.length_a   1.000
_cell.length_b   1.000
_cell.length_c   1.000
_cell.angle_alpha   90.00
_cell.angle_beta   90.00
_cell.angle_gamma   90.00
#
_symmetry.space_group_name_H-M   'P 1'
#
loop_
_entity.id
_entity.type
_entity.pdbx_description
1 polymer ?
#
loop_
_entity_poly.entity_id
_entity_poly.type
_entity_poly.pdbx_seq_one_letter_code
_entity_poly.pdbx_strand_id
1 'polypeptide(L)' 'MWDTGRALQIAAKVRRYNLEVLRICETHLTQVGQQRLASGELLLYSGHEEENDPHTHGVALMLSKQAQKAIIGW' A
#
# COMPACT_ATOMS: atom_id res chain seq x y z
N MET A 1 8.51 -6.76 -5.69
CA MET A 1 7.83 -7.45 -4.57
C MET A 1 8.11 -6.65 -3.30
N TRP A 2 7.09 -6.19 -2.57
CA TRP A 2 7.26 -5.26 -1.43
C TRP A 2 8.02 -5.93 -0.27
N ASP A 3 8.97 -5.22 0.35
CA ASP A 3 9.74 -5.75 1.49
C ASP A 3 8.84 -5.99 2.71
N THR A 4 8.73 -7.25 3.13
CA THR A 4 7.86 -7.66 4.25
C THR A 4 8.23 -6.94 5.56
N GLY A 5 9.51 -6.68 5.80
CA GLY A 5 9.98 -5.96 6.99
C GLY A 5 9.50 -4.51 7.00
N ARG A 6 9.60 -3.80 5.87
CA ARG A 6 9.10 -2.44 5.71
C ARG A 6 7.57 -2.37 5.82
N ALA A 7 6.86 -3.36 5.27
CA ALA A 7 5.40 -3.44 5.37
C ALA A 7 4.92 -3.51 6.83
N LEU A 8 5.58 -4.34 7.65
CA LEU A 8 5.25 -4.51 9.06
C LEU A 8 5.56 -3.26 9.89
N GLN A 9 6.66 -2.56 9.60
CA GLN A 9 6.98 -1.30 10.28
C GLN A 9 5.94 -0.21 9.97
N ILE A 10 5.49 -0.13 8.72
CA ILE A 10 4.46 0.83 8.32
C ILE A 10 3.11 0.46 8.94
N ALA A 11 2.74 -0.82 8.96
CA ALA A 11 1.53 -1.29 9.64
C ALA A 11 1.54 -0.94 11.14
N ALA A 12 2.68 -1.09 11.81
CA ALA A 12 2.83 -0.66 13.20
C ALA A 12 2.62 0.86 13.35
N LYS A 13 3.06 1.67 12.39
CA LYS A 13 2.85 3.13 12.38
C LYS A 13 1.37 3.48 12.16
N VAL A 14 0.72 2.84 11.20
CA VAL A 14 -0.73 2.99 10.95
C VAL A 14 -1.53 2.70 12.22
N ARG A 15 -1.20 1.60 12.92
CA ARG A 15 -1.84 1.25 14.19
C ARG A 15 -1.53 2.23 15.31
N ARG A 16 -0.28 2.68 15.44
CA ARG A 16 0.16 3.62 16.49
C ARG A 16 -0.55 4.96 16.39
N TYR A 17 -0.76 5.45 15.16
CA TYR A 17 -1.42 6.74 14.92
C TYR A 17 -2.91 6.60 14.61
N ASN A 18 -3.47 5.39 14.75
CA ASN A 18 -4.87 5.08 14.44
C ASN A 18 -5.30 5.60 13.05
N LEU A 19 -4.42 5.47 12.06
CA LEU A 19 -4.68 5.92 10.70
C LEU A 19 -5.61 4.93 9.98
N GLU A 20 -6.59 5.46 9.25
CA GLU A 20 -7.47 4.64 8.42
C GLU A 20 -6.85 4.33 7.07
N VAL A 21 -6.20 5.33 6.46
CA VAL A 21 -5.53 5.24 5.16
C VAL A 21 -4.16 5.91 5.25
N LEU A 22 -3.15 5.26 4.70
CA LEU A 22 -1.81 5.83 4.53
C LEU A 22 -1.38 5.71 3.07
N ARG A 23 -1.07 6.85 2.45
CA ARG A 23 -0.45 6.89 1.12
C ARG A 23 1.07 6.82 1.24
N ILE A 24 1.68 5.97 0.44
CA ILE A 24 3.13 5.76 0.35
C ILE A 24 3.51 5.96 -1.11
N CYS A 25 4.37 6.95 -1.39
CA CYS A 25 4.91 7.13 -2.73
C CYS A 25 6.20 6.31 -2.84
N GLU A 26 6.27 5.37 -3.78
CA GLU A 26 7.44 4.54 -3.99
C GLU A 26 7.78 4.48 -5.48
N THR A 27 8.95 5.01 -5.84
CA THR A 27 9.34 5.34 -7.21
C THR A 27 9.81 4.14 -8.03
N HIS A 28 9.59 2.91 -7.56
CA HIS A 28 10.08 1.69 -8.21
C HIS A 28 9.04 0.56 -8.30
N LEU A 29 7.77 0.84 -7.99
CA LEU A 29 6.71 -0.14 -8.24
C LEU A 29 6.34 -0.06 -9.71
N THR A 30 6.52 -1.16 -10.42
CA THR A 30 6.23 -1.26 -11.86
C THR A 30 4.84 -1.86 -12.09
N GLN A 31 4.34 -2.69 -11.17
CA GLN A 31 3.06 -3.37 -11.33
C GLN A 31 1.93 -2.79 -10.49
N VAL A 32 0.69 -3.02 -10.94
CA VAL A 32 -0.51 -2.85 -10.12
C VAL A 32 -0.79 -4.15 -9.37
N GLY A 33 -1.14 -4.04 -8.09
CA GLY A 33 -1.49 -5.21 -7.30
C GLY A 33 -2.05 -4.88 -5.94
N GLN A 34 -2.42 -5.95 -5.23
CA GLN A 34 -2.96 -5.90 -3.89
C GLN A 34 -2.34 -7.02 -3.05
N GLN A 35 -1.98 -6.70 -1.82
CA GLN A 35 -1.45 -7.65 -0.84
C GLN A 35 -2.09 -7.43 0.52
N ARG A 36 -2.54 -8.51 1.15
CA ARG A 36 -3.02 -8.47 2.54
C ARG A 36 -1.89 -8.85 3.49
N LEU A 37 -1.63 -8.01 4.48
CA LEU A 37 -0.64 -8.31 5.51
C LEU A 37 -1.21 -9.27 6.55
N ALA A 38 -0.35 -10.03 7.23
CA ALA A 38 -0.75 -10.94 8.30
C ALA A 38 -1.46 -10.22 9.47
N SER A 39 -1.14 -8.94 9.69
CA SER A 39 -1.81 -8.07 10.66
C SER A 39 -3.22 -7.65 10.23
N GLY A 40 -3.55 -7.81 8.94
CA GLY A 40 -4.87 -7.66 8.33
C GLY A 40 -5.14 -6.31 7.66
N GLU A 41 -4.15 -5.42 7.63
CA GLU A 41 -4.13 -4.26 6.74
C GLU A 41 -3.97 -4.70 5.28
N LEU A 42 -4.53 -3.90 4.36
CA LEU A 42 -4.53 -4.16 2.93
C LEU A 42 -3.61 -3.14 2.27
N LEU A 43 -2.61 -3.62 1.55
CA LEU A 43 -1.72 -2.80 0.73
C LEU A 43 -2.20 -2.87 -0.71
N LEU A 44 -2.66 -1.74 -1.24
CA LEU A 44 -2.90 -1.53 -2.65
C LEU A 44 -1.69 -0.85 -3.24
N TYR A 45 -1.28 -1.20 -4.45
CA TYR A 45 -0.24 -0.48 -5.13
C TYR A 45 -0.51 -0.41 -6.63
N SER A 46 -0.14 0.72 -7.21
CA SER A 46 -0.20 0.98 -8.63
C SER A 46 1.16 1.51 -9.08
N GLY A 47 1.91 0.66 -9.75
CA GLY A 47 2.97 1.05 -10.66
C GLY A 47 2.43 1.28 -12.05
N HIS A 48 3.04 2.19 -12.79
CA HIS A 48 2.87 2.26 -14.23
C HIS A 48 4.18 1.71 -14.84
N GLU A 49 4.10 0.91 -15.90
CA GLU A 49 5.27 0.53 -16.69
C GLU A 49 5.16 1.34 -17.97
N GLU A 50 5.80 2.51 -18.02
CA GLU A 50 6.01 3.15 -19.31
C GLU A 50 7.26 2.48 -19.91
N GLU A 51 7.06 1.68 -20.97
CA GLU A 51 8.08 0.84 -21.63
C GLU A 51 9.36 1.61 -22.03
N ASN A 52 9.32 2.95 -22.01
CA ASN A 52 10.41 3.85 -22.40
C ASN A 52 10.87 4.82 -21.30
N ASP A 53 10.28 4.81 -20.09
CA ASP A 53 10.70 5.70 -18.99
C ASP A 53 10.91 4.93 -17.67
N PRO A 54 12.18 4.73 -17.24
CA PRO A 54 12.50 4.05 -15.98
C PRO A 54 12.07 4.86 -14.74
N HIS A 55 11.60 6.10 -14.88
CA HIS A 55 11.16 6.96 -13.79
C HIS A 55 9.65 6.90 -13.56
N THR A 56 9.09 5.70 -13.48
CA THR A 56 7.67 5.59 -13.20
C THR A 56 7.40 5.61 -11.68
N HIS A 57 6.69 6.65 -11.24
CA HIS A 57 6.31 6.84 -9.84
C HIS A 57 5.15 5.91 -9.47
N GLY A 58 5.44 4.87 -8.70
CA GLY A 58 4.43 4.04 -8.08
C GLY A 58 3.77 4.71 -6.87
N VAL A 59 2.48 4.47 -6.70
CA VAL A 59 1.75 4.85 -5.50
C VAL A 59 1.25 3.59 -4.82
N ALA A 60 1.52 3.46 -3.52
CA ALA A 60 0.92 2.47 -2.67
C ALA A 60 0.01 3.11 -1.63
N LEU A 61 -1.07 2.43 -1.28
CA LEU A 61 -2.04 2.80 -0.25
C LEU A 61 -2.13 1.65 0.73
N MET A 62 -1.91 1.92 2.02
CA MET A 62 -2.17 0.97 3.09
C MET A 62 -3.48 1.33 3.79
N LEU A 63 -4.41 0.38 3.82
CA LEU A 63 -5.74 0.51 4.39
C LEU A 63 -5.85 -0.31 5.67
N SER A 64 -6.34 0.32 6.74
CA SER A 64 -6.69 -0.38 7.97
C SER A 64 -7.91 -1.30 7.75
N LYS A 65 -8.15 -2.23 8.68
CA LYS A 65 -9.35 -3.09 8.65
C LYS A 65 -10.65 -2.28 8.64
N GLN A 66 -10.66 -1.10 9.26
CA GLN A 66 -11.82 -0.22 9.32
C GLN A 66 -12.04 0.48 7.98
N ALA A 67 -10.99 1.02 7.36
CA ALA A 67 -11.08 1.61 6.03
C ALA A 67 -11.50 0.59 4.98
N GLN A 68 -11.00 -0.64 5.06
CA GLN A 68 -11.44 -1.73 4.17
C GLN A 68 -12.94 -1.98 4.28
N LYS A 69 -13.50 -2.02 5.50
CA LYS A 69 -14.95 -2.19 5.70
C LYS A 69 -15.75 -1.01 5.16
N ALA A 70 -15.23 0.21 5.33
CA ALA A 70 -15.88 1.42 4.81
C ALA A 70 -15.93 1.43 3.27
N ILE A 71 -14.87 0.94 2.60
CA ILE A 71 -14.78 0.88 1.13
C ILE A 71 -15.69 -0.22 0.55
N ILE A 72 -15.86 -1.35 1.24
CA ILE A 72 -16.74 -2.45 0.80
C ILE A 72 -18.23 -2.13 1.01
N GLY A 73 -18.56 -1.17 1.89
CA GLY A 73 -19.93 -0.81 2.25
C GLY A 73 -20.58 0.29 1.42
N TRP A 74 -19.98 0.70 0.29
CA TRP A 74 -20.53 1.69 -0.66
C TRP A 74 -21.33 1.04 -1.79
#